data_AF-A0A6H2A6N0-F1
#
_entry.id   AF-A0A6H2A6N0-F1
#
_cell.length_a   1.000
_cell.length_b   1.000
_cell.length_c   1.000
_cell.angle_alpha   90.00
_cell.angle_beta   90.00
_cell.angle_gamma   90.00
#
_symmetry.space_group_name_H-M   'P 1'
#
loop_
_entity.id
_entity.type
_entity.pdbx_description
1 polymer ?
#
loop_
_entity_poly.entity_id
_entity_poly.type
_entity_poly.pdbx_seq_one_letter_code
_entity_poly.pdbx_strand_id
1 'polypeptide(L)' 'MSKSIKVSDQVLVTIQKYQGPRESYSSVIERALSVFVTITEVKETLGPSHYLMQRPKEVEVTK' A
#
# COMPACT_ATOMS: atom_id res chain seq x y z
N MET A 1 -21.17 10.42 12.67
CA MET A 1 -21.97 9.19 12.54
C MET A 1 -21.03 8.02 12.35
N SER A 2 -21.14 6.95 13.15
CA SER A 2 -20.40 5.71 12.88
C SER A 2 -21.12 4.93 11.78
N LYS A 3 -20.36 4.41 10.82
CA LYS A 3 -20.85 3.49 9.78
C LYS A 3 -20.25 2.13 10.04
N SER A 4 -21.06 1.08 9.91
CA SER A 4 -20.58 -0.30 9.97
C SER A 4 -20.36 -0.84 8.55
N ILE A 5 -19.28 -1.61 8.38
CA ILE A 5 -18.97 -2.31 7.14
C ILE A 5 -18.77 -3.79 7.45
N LYS A 6 -19.21 -4.66 6.54
CA LYS A 6 -18.91 -6.09 6.61
C LYS A 6 -17.62 -6.34 5.85
N VAL A 7 -16.70 -7.07 6.46
CA VAL A 7 -15.43 -7.47 5.86
C VAL A 7 -15.23 -8.97 6.05
N SER A 8 -14.36 -9.58 5.25
CA SER A 8 -13.97 -10.97 5.46
C SER A 8 -13.07 -11.11 6.70
N ASP A 9 -13.02 -12.32 7.26
CA ASP A 9 -12.19 -12.62 8.43
C ASP A 9 -10.70 -12.33 8.18
N GLN A 10 -10.23 -12.58 6.95
CA GLN A 10 -8.85 -12.27 6.56
C GLN A 10 -8.54 -10.78 6.66
N VAL A 11 -9.49 -9.91 6.27
CA VAL A 11 -9.33 -8.46 6.38
C VAL A 11 -9.33 -8.04 7.85
N LEU A 12 -10.20 -8.63 8.68
CA LEU A 12 -10.22 -8.37 10.12
C LEU A 12 -8.90 -8.73 10.80
N VAL A 13 -8.35 -9.91 10.52
CA VAL A 13 -7.03 -10.35 11.03
C VAL A 13 -5.93 -9.38 10.60
N THR A 14 -5.99 -8.89 9.36
CA THR A 14 -5.03 -7.91 8.84
C THR A 14 -5.13 -6.59 9.60
N ILE A 15 -6.35 -6.07 9.83
CA ILE A 15 -6.56 -4.84 10.61
C ILE A 15 -5.99 -4.99 12.03
N GLN A 16 -6.26 -6.11 12.70
CA GLN A 16 -5.77 -6.38 14.05
C GLN A 16 -4.24 -6.47 14.11
N LYS A 17 -3.60 -7.06 13.09
CA LYS A 17 -2.13 -7.14 12.99
C LYS A 17 -1.45 -5.77 12.97
N TYR A 18 -2.08 -4.76 12.37
CA TYR A 18 -1.52 -3.42 12.21
C TYR A 18 -2.09 -2.38 13.18
N GLN A 19 -2.93 -2.81 14.13
CA GLN A 19 -3.52 -1.96 15.15
C GLN A 19 -2.49 -1.66 16.25
N GLY A 20 -2.24 -0.37 16.48
CA GLY A 20 -1.39 0.10 17.57
C GLY A 20 -2.07 0.00 18.94
N PRO A 21 -1.31 0.17 20.04
CA PRO A 21 -1.88 0.17 21.39
C PRO A 21 -2.95 1.26 21.53
N ARG A 22 -4.16 0.87 21.93
CA ARG A 22 -5.33 1.77 22.11
C ARG A 22 -5.81 2.46 20.82
N GLU A 23 -5.32 2.05 19.65
CA GLU A 23 -5.80 2.56 18.36
C GLU A 23 -7.19 1.96 18.05
N SER A 24 -8.09 2.74 17.47
CA SER A 24 -9.40 2.23 17.05
C SER A 24 -9.31 1.56 15.67
N TYR A 25 -10.21 0.63 15.36
CA TYR A 25 -10.27 0.04 14.01
C TYR A 25 -10.52 1.08 12.92
N SER A 26 -11.33 2.11 13.21
CA SER A 26 -11.56 3.22 12.28
C SER A 26 -10.26 3.96 11.95
N SER A 27 -9.41 4.22 12.94
CA SER A 27 -8.12 4.90 12.74
C SER A 27 -7.17 4.08 11.86
N VAL A 28 -7.12 2.76 12.04
CA VAL A 28 -6.33 1.86 11.19
C VAL A 28 -6.83 1.91 9.74
N ILE A 29 -8.15 1.88 9.54
CA ILE A 29 -8.78 1.93 8.22
C ILE A 29 -8.52 3.28 7.55
N GLU A 30 -8.68 4.40 8.26
CA GLU A 30 -8.42 5.75 7.75
C GLU A 30 -6.97 5.89 7.27
N ARG A 31 -6.01 5.41 8.07
CA ARG A 31 -4.60 5.39 7.69
C ARG A 31 -4.34 4.54 6.46
N ALA A 32 -4.92 3.35 6.38
CA ALA A 32 -4.79 2.47 5.21
C ALA A 32 -5.38 3.10 3.94
N LEU A 33 -6.55 3.75 4.05
CA LEU A 33 -7.20 4.45 2.93
C LEU A 33 -6.39 5.66 2.47
N SER A 34 -5.83 6.44 3.42
CA SER A 34 -4.96 7.56 3.08
C SER A 34 -3.73 7.10 2.27
N VAL A 35 -3.07 6.02 2.69
CA VAL A 35 -1.95 5.43 1.95
C VAL A 35 -2.39 4.96 0.56
N PHE A 36 -3.55 4.32 0.45
CA PHE A 36 -4.08 3.87 -0.84
C PHE A 36 -4.36 5.05 -1.80
N VAL A 37 -4.96 6.13 -1.31
CA VAL A 37 -5.21 7.35 -2.10
C VAL A 37 -3.90 7.94 -2.57
N THR A 38 -2.93 8.14 -1.67
CA THR A 38 -1.61 8.67 -2.04
C THR A 38 -0.90 7.79 -3.08
N ILE A 39 -0.93 6.46 -2.93
CA ILE A 39 -0.32 5.55 -3.91
C ILE A 39 -1.01 5.67 -5.26
N THR A 40 -2.34 5.76 -5.29
CA THR A 40 -3.12 5.90 -6.52
C THR A 40 -2.81 7.22 -7.23
N GLU A 41 -2.83 8.32 -6.50
CA GLU A 41 -2.49 9.66 -7.02
C GLU A 41 -1.05 9.71 -7.53
N VAL A 42 -0.10 9.18 -6.77
CA VAL A 42 1.32 9.13 -7.16
C VAL A 42 1.52 8.23 -8.38
N LYS A 43 0.80 7.10 -8.50
CA LYS A 43 0.86 6.22 -9.67
C LYS A 43 0.34 6.93 -10.93
N GLU A 44 -0.73 7.70 -10.81
CA GLU A 44 -1.24 8.51 -11.92
C GLU A 44 -0.27 9.63 -12.30
N THR A 45 0.39 10.23 -11.30
CA THR A 45 1.33 11.34 -11.50
C THR A 45 2.68 10.89 -12.07
N LEU A 46 3.20 9.73 -11.65
CA LEU A 46 4.53 9.25 -12.03
C LEU A 46 4.58 8.57 -13.40
N GLY A 47 3.44 8.21 -14.00
CA GLY A 47 3.42 7.36 -15.19
C GLY A 47 4.19 6.04 -14.98
N PRO A 48 4.37 5.20 -16.01
CA PRO A 48 5.30 4.09 -15.92
C PRO A 48 6.73 4.65 -15.79
N SER A 49 7.28 4.67 -14.57
CA SER A 49 8.61 5.19 -14.28
C SER A 49 9.65 4.69 -15.28
N HIS A 50 10.27 5.61 -16.02
CA HIS A 50 11.41 5.38 -16.93
C HIS A 50 12.54 4.55 -16.29
N TYR A 51 12.68 4.63 -14.96
CA TYR A 51 13.71 3.93 -14.17
C TYR A 51 13.48 2.41 -14.01
N LEU A 52 12.28 1.89 -14.29
CA LEU A 52 12.03 0.45 -14.25
C LEU A 52 12.25 -0.24 -15.61
N MET A 53 12.46 0.52 -16.69
CA MET A 53 12.68 -0.03 -18.03
C MET A 53 14.15 -0.30 -18.38
N GLN A 54 15.10 0.24 -17.62
CA GLN A 54 16.51 -0.08 -17.83
C GLN A 54 16.88 -1.30 -16.99
N ARG A 55 16.64 -2.50 -17.55
CA ARG A 55 17.46 -3.65 -17.16
C ARG A 55 18.92 -3.22 -17.32
N PRO A 56 19.76 -3.26 -16.26
CA PRO A 56 21.18 -3.07 -16.46
C PRO A 56 21.62 -4.14 -17.46
N LYS A 57 22.24 -3.71 -18.57
CA LYS A 57 22.84 -4.63 -19.53
C LYS A 57 23.77 -5.54 -18.75
N GLU A 58 23.57 -6.84 -18.87
CA GLU A 58 24.49 -7.85 -18.34
C GLU A 58 25.89 -7.45 -18.81
N VAL A 59 26.76 -7.14 -17.85
CA VAL A 59 28.15 -6.83 -18.12
C VAL A 59 28.75 -8.14 -18.63
N GLU A 60 29.00 -8.23 -19.94
CA GLU A 60 29.85 -9.29 -20.48
C GLU A 60 31.22 -9.17 -19.81
N VAL A 61 31.48 -10.06 -18.86
CA VAL A 61 32.80 -10.24 -18.27
C VAL A 61 33.65 -10.92 -19.32
N THR A 62 34.33 -10.13 -20.16
CA THR A 62 35.43 -10.62 -20.97
C THR A 62 36.62 -10.95 -20.05
N LYS A 63 37.11 -12.18 -20.25
CA LYS A 63 38.15 -12.89 -19.50
C LYS A 63 39.43 -12.11 -19.25
#